data_AF-A0A2D4PJ31-F1
#
_entry.id   AF-A0A2D4PJ31-F1
#
_cell.length_a   1.000
_cell.length_b   1.000
_cell.length_c   1.000
_cell.angle_alpha   90.00
_cell.angle_beta   90.00
_cell.angle_gamma   90.00
#
_symmetry.space_group_name_H-M   'P 1'
#
loop_
_entity.id
_entity.type
_entity.pdbx_description
1 polymer ?
#
loop_
_entity_poly.entity_id
_entity_poly.type
_entity_poly.pdbx_seq_one_letter_code
_entity_poly.pdbx_strand_id
1 'polypeptide(L)'
;CLKPELTKETWQYNVATKYVFCFVLQEIQRPWLGDHLEKVLPPSLLLSDDYRVENKILGVQCLHHIIQNVPAAVLGQFNRVQVVYHALFNHLYSREAQLVQVVLLCILDVLPVLERAPELSPKPRRVTSSDKVLQLLLTHMEAESQLSLRRIYAKSLPAFVERLGIRIVHHLKRLQRVIVGYLEIPDGPEEAARIAMLETLKCTIEHAWPRMTCHLAVILKALLKMMWDVVTDRSTTPEPVKAILLQRATKCLLLLNHCSQGQVKVLLQGVYQNCENEHLKECLQQIQEDPVPSLSIEQLQRDVGQEDVCFLNLEGKTSAF
;
A
#
# COMPACT_ATOMS: atom_id res chain seq x y z
N CYS A 1 -21.63 -27.32 -22.02
CA CYS A 1 -22.81 -27.85 -21.31
C CYS A 1 -22.60 -27.97 -19.77
N LEU A 2 -21.94 -27.01 -19.10
CA LEU A 2 -21.70 -27.06 -17.63
C LEU A 2 -22.75 -26.32 -16.79
N LYS A 3 -23.65 -25.54 -17.45
CA LYS A 3 -24.66 -24.71 -16.78
C LYS A 3 -25.58 -25.45 -15.79
N PRO A 4 -26.09 -26.67 -16.07
CA PRO A 4 -26.95 -27.37 -15.11
C PRO A 4 -26.21 -27.87 -13.86
N GLU A 5 -24.88 -28.04 -13.94
CA GLU A 5 -24.07 -28.52 -12.82
C GLU A 5 -23.54 -27.38 -11.95
N LEU A 6 -23.46 -26.16 -12.48
CA LEU A 6 -22.96 -24.96 -11.77
C LEU A 6 -24.09 -24.11 -11.16
N THR A 7 -25.15 -24.74 -10.67
CA THR A 7 -26.18 -24.06 -9.89
C THR A 7 -25.82 -24.11 -8.40
N LYS A 8 -26.43 -23.22 -7.60
CA LYS A 8 -26.23 -23.15 -6.13
C LYS A 8 -26.35 -24.51 -5.45
N GLU A 9 -27.24 -25.36 -5.95
CA GLU A 9 -27.56 -26.66 -5.36
C GLU A 9 -26.62 -27.75 -5.85
N THR A 10 -26.13 -27.68 -7.09
CA THR A 10 -25.49 -28.82 -7.75
C THR A 10 -23.97 -28.78 -7.80
N TRP A 11 -23.36 -27.59 -7.67
CA TRP A 11 -21.93 -27.41 -7.93
C TRP A 11 -21.02 -28.14 -6.92
N GLN A 12 -21.53 -28.43 -5.73
CA GLN A 12 -20.79 -29.12 -4.67
C GLN A 12 -20.76 -30.65 -4.86
N TYR A 13 -21.67 -31.21 -5.67
CA TYR A 13 -21.74 -32.67 -5.87
C TYR A 13 -20.59 -33.22 -6.71
N ASN A 14 -20.00 -32.40 -7.57
CA ASN A 14 -18.83 -32.79 -8.36
C ASN A 14 -17.68 -31.80 -8.16
N VAL A 15 -16.69 -32.23 -7.37
CA VAL A 15 -15.51 -31.43 -7.03
C VAL A 15 -14.70 -31.05 -8.28
N ALA A 16 -14.77 -31.84 -9.36
CA ALA A 16 -14.04 -31.55 -10.60
C ALA A 16 -14.69 -30.40 -11.41
N THR A 17 -16.02 -30.24 -11.32
CA THR A 17 -16.77 -29.28 -12.15
C THR A 17 -16.30 -27.84 -11.94
N LYS A 18 -15.94 -27.46 -10.71
CA LYS A 18 -15.38 -26.12 -10.43
C LYS A 18 -14.03 -25.90 -11.11
N TYR A 19 -13.15 -26.91 -11.12
CA TYR A 19 -11.83 -26.79 -11.76
C TYR A 19 -11.96 -26.74 -13.28
N VAL A 20 -12.83 -27.57 -13.85
CA VAL A 20 -13.14 -27.53 -15.30
C VAL A 20 -13.72 -26.17 -15.69
N PHE A 21 -14.63 -25.61 -14.88
CA PHE A 21 -15.17 -24.28 -15.11
C PHE A 21 -14.08 -23.20 -15.07
N CYS A 22 -13.26 -23.17 -14.01
CA CYS A 22 -12.19 -22.18 -13.86
C CYS A 22 -11.20 -22.26 -15.05
N PHE A 23 -10.81 -23.47 -15.42
CA PHE A 23 -9.93 -23.72 -16.56
C PHE A 23 -10.53 -23.20 -17.87
N VAL A 24 -11.76 -23.62 -18.21
CA VAL A 24 -12.41 -23.19 -19.45
C VAL A 24 -12.62 -21.67 -19.49
N LEU A 25 -12.95 -21.05 -18.35
CA LEU A 25 -13.08 -19.59 -18.28
C LEU A 25 -11.76 -18.87 -18.58
N GLN A 26 -10.64 -19.36 -18.04
CA GLN A 26 -9.31 -18.78 -18.26
C GLN A 26 -8.86 -18.84 -19.73
N GLU A 27 -9.30 -19.85 -20.48
CA GLU A 27 -9.01 -19.98 -21.91
C GLU A 27 -9.79 -18.97 -22.78
N ILE A 28 -10.88 -18.39 -22.28
CA ILE A 28 -11.70 -17.44 -23.03
C ILE A 28 -11.21 -16.01 -22.75
N GLN A 29 -10.58 -15.40 -23.75
CA GLN A 29 -10.07 -14.02 -23.67
C GLN A 29 -10.93 -13.04 -24.50
N ARG A 30 -10.51 -11.76 -24.52
CA ARG A 30 -11.10 -10.74 -25.40
C ARG A 30 -11.07 -11.19 -26.87
N PRO A 31 -12.09 -10.86 -27.69
CA PRO A 31 -13.30 -10.10 -27.36
C PRO A 31 -14.49 -10.94 -26.85
N TRP A 32 -14.38 -12.27 -26.86
CA TRP A 32 -15.53 -13.19 -26.76
C TRP A 32 -16.14 -13.31 -25.36
N LEU A 33 -15.37 -13.02 -24.31
CA LEU A 33 -15.85 -13.21 -22.93
C LEU A 33 -17.07 -12.35 -22.59
N GLY A 34 -17.21 -11.17 -23.22
CA GLY A 34 -18.35 -10.28 -23.00
C GLY A 34 -19.70 -10.93 -23.30
N ASP A 35 -19.78 -11.69 -24.40
CA ASP A 35 -21.01 -12.37 -24.85
C ASP A 35 -21.40 -13.55 -23.96
N HIS A 36 -20.48 -13.99 -23.09
CA HIS A 36 -20.68 -15.09 -22.15
C HIS A 36 -20.76 -14.63 -20.70
N LEU A 37 -20.69 -13.32 -20.43
CA LEU A 37 -20.68 -12.76 -19.08
C LEU A 37 -21.84 -13.25 -18.22
N GLU A 38 -23.05 -13.31 -18.76
CA GLU A 38 -24.24 -13.78 -18.04
C GLU A 38 -24.17 -15.25 -17.62
N LYS A 39 -23.36 -16.05 -18.31
CA LYS A 39 -23.18 -17.47 -18.03
C LYS A 39 -22.03 -17.72 -17.06
N VAL A 40 -20.99 -16.89 -17.09
CA VAL A 40 -19.76 -17.11 -16.31
C VAL A 40 -19.75 -16.33 -15.00
N LEU A 41 -20.39 -15.15 -14.95
CA LEU A 41 -20.38 -14.31 -13.75
C LEU A 41 -21.10 -14.97 -12.55
N PRO A 42 -22.31 -15.56 -12.69
CA PRO A 42 -22.98 -16.16 -11.53
C PRO A 42 -22.20 -17.34 -10.91
N PRO A 43 -21.66 -18.30 -11.68
CA PRO A 43 -20.79 -19.33 -11.11
C PRO A 43 -19.51 -18.79 -10.45
N SER A 44 -18.89 -17.74 -11.01
CA SER A 44 -17.71 -17.12 -10.37
C SER A 44 -18.04 -16.48 -9.02
N LEU A 45 -19.19 -15.79 -8.91
CA LEU A 45 -19.68 -15.22 -7.65
C LEU A 45 -20.06 -16.32 -6.65
N LEU A 46 -20.70 -17.39 -7.12
CA LEU A 46 -21.06 -18.53 -6.28
C LEU A 46 -19.81 -19.20 -5.67
N LEU A 47 -18.74 -19.35 -6.46
CA LEU A 47 -17.46 -19.86 -5.97
C LEU A 47 -16.79 -18.89 -4.98
N SER A 48 -16.85 -17.58 -5.24
CA SER A 48 -16.26 -16.59 -4.33
C SER A 48 -16.98 -16.56 -2.97
N ASP A 49 -18.29 -16.80 -2.94
CA ASP A 49 -19.10 -16.80 -1.72
C ASP A 49 -19.03 -18.11 -0.92
N ASP A 50 -18.35 -19.15 -1.42
CA ASP A 50 -18.27 -20.44 -0.75
C ASP A 50 -17.54 -20.36 0.61
N TYR A 51 -17.85 -21.27 1.54
CA TYR A 51 -17.21 -21.26 2.86
C TYR A 51 -15.73 -21.68 2.82
N ARG A 52 -15.30 -22.51 1.84
CA ARG A 52 -13.92 -23.00 1.74
C ARG A 52 -13.01 -21.99 1.05
N VAL A 53 -11.86 -21.72 1.67
CA VAL A 53 -10.90 -20.71 1.19
C VAL A 53 -10.39 -21.02 -0.21
N GLU A 54 -10.11 -22.29 -0.52
CA GLU A 54 -9.68 -22.70 -1.87
C GLU A 54 -10.69 -22.31 -2.96
N ASN A 55 -11.98 -22.46 -2.67
CA ASN A 55 -13.05 -22.11 -3.60
C ASN A 55 -13.18 -20.59 -3.74
N LYS A 56 -13.07 -19.85 -2.62
CA LYS A 56 -13.04 -18.39 -2.64
C LYS A 56 -11.94 -17.87 -3.54
N ILE A 57 -10.72 -18.41 -3.41
CA ILE A 57 -9.57 -18.02 -4.22
C ILE A 57 -9.85 -18.26 -5.71
N LEU A 58 -10.34 -19.45 -6.08
CA LEU A 58 -10.71 -19.76 -7.46
C LEU A 58 -11.79 -18.82 -8.00
N GLY A 59 -12.82 -18.55 -7.20
CA GLY A 59 -13.89 -17.61 -7.55
C GLY A 59 -13.36 -16.21 -7.80
N VAL A 60 -12.51 -15.68 -6.92
CA VAL A 60 -11.89 -14.36 -7.07
C VAL A 60 -10.96 -14.32 -8.30
N GLN A 61 -10.20 -15.37 -8.58
CA GLN A 61 -9.38 -15.47 -9.79
C GLN A 61 -10.24 -15.44 -11.06
N CYS A 62 -11.41 -16.11 -11.04
CA CYS A 62 -12.36 -16.05 -12.14
C CYS A 62 -12.93 -14.63 -12.31
N LEU A 63 -13.31 -13.97 -11.22
CA LEU A 63 -13.79 -12.58 -11.26
C LEU A 63 -12.72 -11.63 -11.80
N HIS A 64 -11.45 -11.82 -11.40
CA HIS A 64 -10.33 -11.04 -11.87
C HIS A 64 -10.11 -11.20 -13.38
N HIS A 65 -10.16 -12.45 -13.88
CA HIS A 65 -10.11 -12.74 -15.32
C HIS A 65 -11.25 -12.07 -16.08
N ILE A 66 -12.47 -12.09 -15.54
CA ILE A 66 -13.63 -11.39 -16.11
C ILE A 66 -13.37 -9.88 -16.19
N ILE A 67 -12.90 -9.25 -15.12
CA ILE A 67 -12.58 -7.81 -15.10
C ILE A 67 -11.53 -7.46 -16.16
N GLN A 68 -10.49 -8.29 -16.30
CA GLN A 68 -9.41 -8.08 -17.26
C GLN A 68 -9.84 -8.32 -18.71
N ASN A 69 -10.81 -9.21 -18.96
CA ASN A 69 -11.19 -9.63 -20.31
C ASN A 69 -12.56 -9.15 -20.82
N VAL A 70 -13.36 -8.48 -19.99
CA VAL A 70 -14.64 -7.89 -20.41
C VAL A 70 -14.50 -6.37 -20.58
N PRO A 71 -15.02 -5.78 -21.67
CA PRO A 71 -15.04 -4.33 -21.82
C PRO A 71 -15.75 -3.63 -20.65
N ALA A 72 -15.16 -2.55 -20.14
CA ALA A 72 -15.69 -1.79 -19.01
C ALA A 72 -17.15 -1.37 -19.18
N ALA A 73 -17.57 -1.01 -20.40
CA ALA A 73 -18.96 -0.66 -20.73
C ALA A 73 -19.92 -1.84 -20.50
N VAL A 74 -19.52 -3.06 -20.89
CA VAL A 74 -20.32 -4.28 -20.72
C VAL A 74 -20.39 -4.68 -19.25
N LEU A 75 -19.29 -4.53 -18.50
CA LEU A 75 -19.26 -4.81 -17.07
C LEU A 75 -20.05 -3.77 -16.25
N GLY A 76 -20.14 -2.53 -16.74
CA GLY A 76 -20.94 -1.46 -16.13
C GLY A 76 -22.45 -1.64 -16.32
N GLN A 77 -22.89 -2.37 -17.35
CA GLN A 77 -24.31 -2.62 -17.59
C GLN A 77 -24.95 -3.40 -16.43
N PHE A 78 -26.22 -3.11 -16.15
CA PHE A 78 -27.04 -3.78 -15.13
C PHE A 78 -26.39 -3.83 -13.73
N ASN A 79 -25.56 -2.85 -13.39
CA ASN A 79 -24.85 -2.78 -12.11
C ASN A 79 -23.95 -4.00 -11.81
N ARG A 80 -23.53 -4.76 -12.83
CA ARG A 80 -22.71 -5.97 -12.65
C ARG A 80 -21.38 -5.65 -11.94
N VAL A 81 -20.73 -4.53 -12.32
CA VAL A 81 -19.52 -4.05 -11.65
C VAL A 81 -19.72 -3.79 -10.15
N GLN A 82 -20.90 -3.29 -9.73
CA GLN A 82 -21.20 -3.06 -8.31
C GLN A 82 -21.33 -4.38 -7.56
N VAL A 83 -21.99 -5.38 -8.16
CA VAL A 83 -22.12 -6.72 -7.57
C VAL A 83 -20.74 -7.36 -7.38
N VAL A 84 -19.89 -7.30 -8.41
CA VAL A 84 -18.50 -7.80 -8.34
C VAL A 84 -17.73 -7.07 -7.25
N TYR A 85 -17.78 -5.74 -7.23
CA TYR A 85 -17.11 -4.94 -6.21
C TYR A 85 -17.57 -5.30 -4.79
N HIS A 86 -18.88 -5.46 -4.56
CA HIS A 86 -19.41 -5.83 -3.24
C HIS A 86 -18.94 -7.22 -2.79
N ALA A 87 -18.94 -8.20 -3.70
CA ALA A 87 -18.44 -9.54 -3.39
C ALA A 87 -16.95 -9.49 -3.00
N LEU A 88 -16.12 -8.79 -3.79
CA LEU A 88 -14.70 -8.61 -3.50
C LEU A 88 -14.46 -7.85 -2.18
N PHE A 89 -15.21 -6.77 -1.94
CA PHE A 89 -15.07 -5.95 -0.74
C PHE A 89 -15.36 -6.76 0.53
N ASN A 90 -16.33 -7.68 0.50
CA ASN A 90 -16.62 -8.56 1.63
C ASN A 90 -15.46 -9.48 1.99
N HIS A 91 -14.64 -9.88 1.01
CA HIS A 91 -13.46 -10.71 1.29
C HIS A 91 -12.32 -9.96 1.98
N LEU A 92 -12.31 -8.63 1.97
CA LEU A 92 -11.30 -7.83 2.68
C LEU A 92 -11.35 -8.00 4.20
N TYR A 93 -12.47 -8.51 4.75
CA TYR A 93 -12.61 -8.84 6.17
C TYR A 93 -12.02 -10.22 6.54
N SER A 94 -11.55 -10.99 5.55
CA SER A 94 -10.91 -12.29 5.80
C SER A 94 -9.53 -12.13 6.45
N ARG A 95 -9.13 -13.13 7.25
CA ARG A 95 -7.75 -13.27 7.77
C ARG A 95 -6.88 -14.19 6.91
N GLU A 96 -7.44 -14.71 5.82
CA GLU A 96 -6.72 -15.63 4.93
C GLU A 96 -5.83 -14.86 3.97
N ALA A 97 -4.52 -14.85 4.26
CA ALA A 97 -3.51 -14.10 3.50
C ALA A 97 -3.61 -14.32 1.97
N GLN A 98 -3.63 -15.57 1.52
CA GLN A 98 -3.68 -15.88 0.09
C GLN A 98 -4.96 -15.34 -0.57
N LEU A 99 -6.10 -15.40 0.12
CA LEU A 99 -7.35 -14.83 -0.38
C LEU A 99 -7.27 -13.31 -0.47
N VAL A 100 -6.81 -12.64 0.60
CA VAL A 100 -6.67 -11.18 0.64
C VAL A 100 -5.75 -10.69 -0.48
N GLN A 101 -4.65 -11.41 -0.75
CA GLN A 101 -3.73 -11.07 -1.83
C GLN A 101 -4.41 -11.03 -3.20
N VAL A 102 -5.15 -12.08 -3.56
CA VAL A 102 -5.84 -12.15 -4.86
C VAL A 102 -6.98 -11.12 -4.92
N VAL A 103 -7.68 -10.91 -3.81
CA VAL A 103 -8.77 -9.92 -3.72
C VAL A 103 -8.25 -8.50 -3.92
N LEU A 104 -7.11 -8.12 -3.32
CA LEU A 104 -6.54 -6.78 -3.47
C LEU A 104 -6.14 -6.47 -4.91
N LEU A 105 -5.53 -7.43 -5.60
CA LEU A 105 -5.21 -7.30 -7.03
C LEU A 105 -6.49 -7.08 -7.86
N CYS A 106 -7.50 -7.91 -7.62
CA CYS A 106 -8.78 -7.83 -8.30
C CYS A 106 -9.51 -6.51 -8.03
N ILE A 107 -9.46 -6.00 -6.79
CA ILE A 107 -10.04 -4.71 -6.42
C ILE A 107 -9.33 -3.55 -7.13
N LEU A 108 -8.01 -3.54 -7.19
CA LEU A 108 -7.26 -2.49 -7.89
C LEU A 108 -7.68 -2.37 -9.36
N ASP A 109 -8.06 -3.49 -9.99
CA ASP A 109 -8.50 -3.55 -11.39
C ASP A 109 -10.00 -3.28 -11.59
N VAL A 110 -10.87 -3.55 -10.60
CA VAL A 110 -12.30 -3.23 -10.71
C VAL A 110 -12.58 -1.76 -10.45
N LEU A 111 -11.81 -1.13 -9.57
CA LEU A 111 -12.03 0.26 -9.16
C LEU A 111 -12.05 1.25 -10.34
N PRO A 112 -11.19 1.18 -11.38
CA PRO A 112 -11.24 2.10 -12.51
C PRO A 112 -12.53 1.95 -13.31
N VAL A 113 -13.05 0.73 -13.42
CA VAL A 113 -14.33 0.47 -14.10
C VAL A 113 -15.47 1.08 -13.30
N LEU A 114 -15.41 0.93 -11.97
CA LEU A 114 -16.41 1.45 -11.03
C LEU A 114 -16.45 2.99 -10.99
N GLU A 115 -15.28 3.63 -11.08
CA GLU A 115 -15.11 5.08 -10.90
C GLU A 115 -15.10 5.85 -12.24
N ARG A 116 -15.13 5.16 -13.40
CA ARG A 116 -15.18 5.77 -14.73
C ARG A 116 -16.52 6.40 -15.12
N ALA A 117 -17.51 6.43 -14.23
CA ALA A 117 -18.75 7.15 -14.47
C ALA A 117 -18.48 8.67 -14.46
N PRO A 118 -18.69 9.39 -15.59
CA PRO A 118 -18.53 10.84 -15.61
C PRO A 118 -19.68 11.47 -14.81
N GLU A 119 -19.44 11.81 -13.55
CA GLU A 119 -20.34 12.72 -12.84
C GLU A 119 -20.14 14.13 -13.40
N LEU A 120 -21.04 14.53 -14.30
CA LEU A 120 -21.25 15.90 -14.81
C LEU A 120 -21.68 16.90 -13.70
N SER A 121 -21.51 16.58 -12.41
CA SER A 121 -22.06 17.36 -11.31
C SER A 121 -20.99 18.16 -10.56
N PRO A 122 -21.19 19.46 -10.30
CA PRO A 122 -20.22 20.35 -9.64
C PRO A 122 -20.20 20.16 -8.10
N LYS A 123 -20.56 18.97 -7.60
CA LYS A 123 -20.59 18.71 -6.17
C LYS A 123 -19.18 18.38 -5.66
N PRO A 124 -18.81 18.82 -4.45
CA PRO A 124 -17.54 18.41 -3.84
C PRO A 124 -17.48 16.89 -3.82
N ARG A 125 -16.42 16.32 -4.41
CA ARG A 125 -16.27 14.88 -4.61
C ARG A 125 -16.46 14.15 -3.28
N ARG A 126 -17.55 13.39 -3.20
CA ARG A 126 -17.83 12.45 -2.11
C ARG A 126 -16.74 11.37 -2.07
N VAL A 127 -16.55 10.78 -0.88
CA VAL A 127 -15.70 9.60 -0.63
C VAL A 127 -15.88 8.57 -1.75
N THR A 128 -14.82 8.27 -2.52
CA THR A 128 -14.91 7.30 -3.62
C THR A 128 -14.73 5.87 -3.14
N SER A 129 -15.01 4.89 -3.98
CA SER A 129 -14.79 3.48 -3.65
C SER A 129 -13.32 3.21 -3.30
N SER A 130 -12.38 3.86 -3.98
CA SER A 130 -10.96 3.83 -3.62
C SER A 130 -10.69 4.34 -2.20
N ASP A 131 -11.36 5.43 -1.77
CA ASP A 131 -11.22 5.92 -0.38
C ASP A 131 -11.77 4.90 0.63
N LYS A 132 -12.91 4.28 0.33
CA LYS A 132 -13.53 3.28 1.22
C LYS A 132 -12.63 2.06 1.40
N VAL A 133 -12.06 1.56 0.30
CA VAL A 133 -11.11 0.44 0.35
C VAL A 133 -9.87 0.85 1.14
N LEU A 134 -9.24 1.97 0.82
CA LEU A 134 -8.04 2.41 1.56
C LEU A 134 -8.31 2.60 3.05
N GLN A 135 -9.45 3.21 3.42
CA GLN A 135 -9.82 3.40 4.82
C GLN A 135 -9.96 2.06 5.56
N LEU A 136 -10.56 1.06 4.92
CA LEU A 136 -10.66 -0.29 5.48
C LEU A 136 -9.28 -0.93 5.63
N LEU A 137 -8.43 -0.86 4.59
CA LEU A 137 -7.07 -1.44 4.64
C LEU A 137 -6.23 -0.81 5.74
N LEU A 138 -6.20 0.52 5.84
CA LEU A 138 -5.49 1.20 6.92
C LEU A 138 -6.03 0.81 8.31
N THR A 139 -7.32 0.46 8.42
CA THR A 139 -7.90 -0.07 9.67
C THR A 139 -7.35 -1.44 10.03
N HIS A 140 -7.29 -2.35 9.06
CA HIS A 140 -6.76 -3.68 9.30
C HIS A 140 -5.26 -3.61 9.62
N MET A 141 -4.51 -2.79 8.89
CA MET A 141 -3.05 -2.65 9.07
C MET A 141 -2.65 -2.14 10.46
N GLU A 142 -3.40 -1.22 11.07
CA GLU A 142 -3.05 -0.67 12.39
C GLU A 142 -2.95 -1.74 13.50
N ALA A 143 -3.77 -2.80 13.41
CA ALA A 143 -3.83 -3.87 14.40
C ALA A 143 -3.24 -5.20 13.90
N GLU A 144 -2.63 -5.22 12.71
CA GLU A 144 -2.19 -6.46 12.08
C GLU A 144 -0.86 -6.97 12.66
N SER A 145 -0.91 -8.17 13.23
CA SER A 145 0.23 -8.86 13.81
C SER A 145 0.73 -10.02 12.96
N GLN A 146 -0.09 -10.55 12.04
CA GLN A 146 0.30 -11.65 11.19
C GLN A 146 1.22 -11.16 10.07
N LEU A 147 2.49 -11.59 10.09
CA LEU A 147 3.53 -11.13 9.15
C LEU A 147 3.14 -11.35 7.68
N SER A 148 2.45 -12.45 7.35
CA SER A 148 1.99 -12.72 5.99
C SER A 148 1.00 -11.66 5.49
N LEU A 149 0.01 -11.29 6.31
CA LEU A 149 -0.94 -10.23 5.99
C LEU A 149 -0.27 -8.85 5.95
N ARG A 150 0.64 -8.57 6.90
CA ARG A 150 1.43 -7.32 6.88
C ARG A 150 2.13 -7.14 5.54
N ARG A 151 2.83 -8.18 5.06
CA ARG A 151 3.50 -8.16 3.75
C ARG A 151 2.54 -7.89 2.60
N ILE A 152 1.37 -8.52 2.60
CA ILE A 152 0.37 -8.37 1.53
C ILE A 152 -0.19 -6.94 1.52
N TYR A 153 -0.63 -6.45 2.67
CA TYR A 153 -1.14 -5.08 2.77
C TYR A 153 -0.07 -4.07 2.38
N ALA A 154 1.17 -4.26 2.86
CA ALA A 154 2.27 -3.38 2.56
C ALA A 154 2.58 -3.31 1.07
N LYS A 155 2.64 -4.46 0.38
CA LYS A 155 2.85 -4.53 -1.07
C LYS A 155 1.73 -3.88 -1.87
N SER A 156 0.50 -3.87 -1.36
CA SER A 156 -0.65 -3.28 -2.04
C SER A 156 -0.76 -1.76 -1.89
N LEU A 157 -0.26 -1.19 -0.78
CA LEU A 157 -0.45 0.23 -0.46
C LEU A 157 0.08 1.21 -1.51
N PRO A 158 1.27 1.03 -2.12
CA PRO A 158 1.77 1.95 -3.13
C PRO A 158 0.79 2.16 -4.30
N ALA A 159 0.15 1.08 -4.76
CA ALA A 159 -0.82 1.14 -5.85
C ALA A 159 -2.09 1.95 -5.46
N PHE A 160 -2.53 1.88 -4.20
CA PHE A 160 -3.64 2.72 -3.72
C PHE A 160 -3.25 4.19 -3.58
N VAL A 161 -2.03 4.47 -3.15
CA VAL A 161 -1.49 5.84 -3.05
C VAL A 161 -1.41 6.46 -4.43
N GLU A 162 -0.81 5.76 -5.39
CA GLU A 162 -0.69 6.22 -6.79
C GLU A 162 -2.06 6.46 -7.42
N ARG A 163 -3.01 5.54 -7.19
CA ARG A 163 -4.38 5.66 -7.67
C ARG A 163 -5.11 6.89 -7.13
N LEU A 164 -4.97 7.19 -5.84
CA LEU A 164 -5.63 8.34 -5.23
C LEU A 164 -4.93 9.66 -5.58
N GLY A 165 -3.63 9.60 -5.88
CA GLY A 165 -2.79 10.78 -6.13
C GLY A 165 -2.92 11.78 -4.99
N ILE A 166 -3.13 13.06 -5.33
CA ILE A 166 -3.29 14.16 -4.35
C ILE A 166 -4.38 13.90 -3.29
N ARG A 167 -5.36 13.03 -3.56
CA ARG A 167 -6.45 12.73 -2.60
C ARG A 167 -5.96 11.94 -1.40
N ILE A 168 -4.76 11.37 -1.45
CA ILE A 168 -4.14 10.71 -0.30
C ILE A 168 -4.00 11.65 0.91
N VAL A 169 -4.01 12.98 0.67
CA VAL A 169 -4.02 14.02 1.72
C VAL A 169 -5.10 13.77 2.78
N HIS A 170 -6.28 13.26 2.41
CA HIS A 170 -7.35 12.97 3.36
C HIS A 170 -7.03 11.84 4.33
N HIS A 171 -6.09 10.96 3.97
CA HIS A 171 -5.72 9.77 4.74
C HIS A 171 -4.36 9.91 5.42
N LEU A 172 -3.63 11.02 5.22
CA LEU A 172 -2.23 11.19 5.66
C LEU A 172 -2.01 10.88 7.14
N LYS A 173 -2.86 11.39 8.03
CA LYS A 173 -2.71 11.17 9.47
C LYS A 173 -2.67 9.68 9.82
N ARG A 174 -3.53 8.87 9.17
CA ARG A 174 -3.62 7.44 9.43
C ARG A 174 -2.55 6.66 8.66
N LEU A 175 -2.31 7.04 7.41
CA LEU A 175 -1.27 6.47 6.57
C LEU A 175 0.11 6.64 7.21
N GLN A 176 0.42 7.81 7.78
CA GLN A 176 1.66 8.04 8.53
C GLN A 176 1.82 7.04 9.68
N ARG A 177 0.76 6.82 10.48
CA ARG A 177 0.82 5.86 11.61
C ARG A 177 1.14 4.45 11.11
N VAL A 178 0.50 4.02 10.03
CA VAL A 178 0.74 2.71 9.41
C VAL A 178 2.17 2.61 8.88
N ILE A 179 2.64 3.61 8.13
CA ILE A 179 4.02 3.66 7.61
C ILE A 179 5.03 3.53 8.76
N VAL A 180 4.89 4.35 9.81
CA VAL A 180 5.79 4.33 10.98
C VAL A 180 5.76 2.95 11.65
N GLY A 181 4.57 2.44 11.99
CA GLY A 181 4.44 1.15 12.69
C GLY A 181 4.93 -0.05 11.88
N TYR A 182 4.97 0.05 10.56
CA TYR A 182 5.53 -0.98 9.69
C TYR A 182 7.04 -0.84 9.47
N LEU A 183 7.58 0.38 9.46
CA LEU A 183 9.03 0.60 9.39
C LEU A 183 9.74 0.12 10.67
N GLU A 184 9.10 0.23 11.83
CA GLU A 184 9.70 -0.17 13.11
C GLU A 184 9.88 -1.69 13.27
N ILE A 185 9.03 -2.52 12.65
CA ILE A 185 9.01 -3.97 12.90
C ILE A 185 9.62 -4.70 11.70
N PRO A 186 10.72 -5.47 11.88
CA PRO A 186 11.28 -6.29 10.80
C PRO A 186 10.34 -7.46 10.52
N ASP A 187 10.12 -7.76 9.25
CA ASP A 187 9.16 -8.80 8.86
C ASP A 187 9.81 -10.10 8.38
N GLY A 188 11.14 -10.24 8.47
CA GLY A 188 11.90 -11.44 8.12
C GLY A 188 13.08 -11.13 7.19
N PRO A 189 13.78 -12.14 6.64
CA PRO A 189 15.00 -11.92 5.85
C PRO A 189 14.76 -11.12 4.56
N GLU A 190 13.54 -11.15 4.01
CA GLU A 190 13.20 -10.38 2.80
C GLU A 190 12.86 -8.92 3.08
N GLU A 191 12.55 -8.56 4.34
CA GLU A 191 12.09 -7.22 4.76
C GLU A 191 11.03 -6.61 3.82
N ALA A 192 10.16 -7.48 3.28
CA ALA A 192 9.27 -7.14 2.19
C ALA A 192 8.25 -6.07 2.58
N ALA A 193 7.83 -6.02 3.85
CA ALA A 193 6.90 -5.02 4.34
C ALA A 193 7.58 -3.65 4.48
N ARG A 194 8.80 -3.58 5.06
CA ARG A 194 9.56 -2.33 5.20
C ARG A 194 9.92 -1.74 3.83
N ILE A 195 10.38 -2.56 2.89
CA ILE A 195 10.68 -2.14 1.51
C ILE A 195 9.44 -1.55 0.82
N ALA A 196 8.28 -2.17 0.98
CA ALA A 196 7.03 -1.68 0.40
C ALA A 196 6.52 -0.42 1.12
N MET A 197 6.78 -0.26 2.43
CA MET A 197 6.47 0.97 3.15
C MET A 197 7.33 2.14 2.73
N LEU A 198 8.62 1.93 2.45
CA LEU A 198 9.47 2.98 1.90
C LEU A 198 8.98 3.42 0.52
N GLU A 199 8.51 2.49 -0.32
CA GLU A 199 7.87 2.87 -1.59
C GLU A 199 6.56 3.63 -1.36
N THR A 200 5.73 3.17 -0.43
CA THR A 200 4.48 3.85 -0.04
C THR A 200 4.76 5.28 0.42
N LEU A 201 5.78 5.47 1.27
CA LEU A 201 6.19 6.77 1.79
C LEU A 201 6.68 7.68 0.67
N LYS A 202 7.56 7.17 -0.21
CA LYS A 202 8.03 7.90 -1.40
C LYS A 202 6.86 8.40 -2.25
N CYS A 203 5.94 7.51 -2.66
CA CYS A 203 4.75 7.89 -3.43
C CYS A 203 3.86 8.90 -2.68
N THR A 204 3.73 8.73 -1.36
CA THR A 204 2.95 9.65 -0.52
C THR A 204 3.57 11.04 -0.52
N ILE A 205 4.89 11.13 -0.39
CA ILE A 205 5.62 12.41 -0.44
C ILE A 205 5.42 13.05 -1.82
N GLU A 206 5.59 12.32 -2.91
CA GLU A 206 5.44 12.85 -4.28
C GLU A 206 4.02 13.39 -4.53
N HIS A 207 2.97 12.70 -4.06
CA HIS A 207 1.59 13.13 -4.26
C HIS A 207 1.06 14.15 -3.26
N ALA A 208 1.60 14.18 -2.04
CA ALA A 208 1.11 15.03 -0.95
C ALA A 208 2.17 15.99 -0.41
N TRP A 209 3.22 16.28 -1.19
CA TRP A 209 4.36 17.12 -0.82
C TRP A 209 4.00 18.40 -0.06
N PRO A 210 2.93 19.17 -0.40
CA PRO A 210 2.63 20.43 0.28
C PRO A 210 2.23 20.25 1.75
N ARG A 211 1.84 19.03 2.14
CA ARG A 211 1.40 18.69 3.50
C ARG A 211 2.44 17.89 4.28
N MET A 212 3.54 17.48 3.66
CA MET A 212 4.52 16.59 4.30
C MET A 212 5.33 17.27 5.41
N THR A 213 5.47 18.60 5.39
CA THR A 213 6.19 19.36 6.42
C THR A 213 5.59 19.17 7.82
N CYS A 214 4.26 19.09 7.93
CA CYS A 214 3.57 18.82 9.21
C CYS A 214 3.82 17.42 9.76
N HIS A 215 4.35 16.51 8.94
CA HIS A 215 4.62 15.11 9.29
C HIS A 215 6.13 14.84 9.41
N LEU A 216 6.97 15.87 9.21
CA LEU A 216 8.41 15.77 9.07
C LEU A 216 9.08 15.09 10.25
N ALA A 217 8.87 15.61 11.46
CA ALA A 217 9.55 15.13 12.66
C ALA A 217 9.29 13.63 12.92
N VAL A 218 8.03 13.21 12.77
CA VAL A 218 7.64 11.82 13.02
C VAL A 218 8.21 10.87 11.97
N ILE A 219 8.17 11.25 10.70
CA ILE A 219 8.68 10.42 9.60
C ILE A 219 10.21 10.35 9.65
N LEU A 220 10.88 11.49 9.90
CA LEU A 220 12.33 11.57 10.01
C LEU A 220 12.84 10.64 11.14
N LYS A 221 12.22 10.72 12.32
CA LYS A 221 12.56 9.84 13.45
C LYS A 221 12.39 8.37 13.10
N ALA A 222 11.29 8.00 12.45
CA ALA A 222 11.01 6.62 12.06
C ALA A 222 12.02 6.09 11.03
N LEU A 223 12.40 6.90 10.04
CA LEU A 223 13.42 6.55 9.05
C LEU A 223 14.79 6.34 9.70
N LEU A 224 15.24 7.27 10.53
CA LEU A 224 16.54 7.15 11.22
C LEU A 224 16.61 5.93 12.11
N LYS A 225 15.56 5.67 12.90
CA LYS A 225 15.47 4.49 13.76
C LYS A 225 15.55 3.20 12.94
N MET A 226 14.78 3.10 11.86
CA MET A 226 14.81 1.94 10.97
C MET A 226 16.19 1.76 10.32
N MET A 227 16.82 2.83 9.83
CA MET A 227 18.15 2.76 9.23
C MET A 227 19.20 2.29 10.24
N TRP A 228 19.14 2.78 11.48
CA TRP A 228 20.00 2.32 12.57
C TRP A 228 19.78 0.84 12.88
N ASP A 229 18.52 0.40 12.98
CA ASP A 229 18.16 -0.99 13.21
C ASP A 229 18.71 -1.91 12.11
N VAL A 230 18.63 -1.50 10.84
CA VAL A 230 19.15 -2.26 9.69
C VAL A 230 20.67 -2.38 9.71
N VAL A 231 21.36 -1.29 10.05
CA VAL A 231 22.82 -1.22 10.09
C VAL A 231 23.39 -2.02 11.26
N THR A 232 22.67 -2.06 12.38
CA THR A 232 23.09 -2.79 13.57
C THR A 232 22.63 -4.25 13.60
N ASP A 233 21.72 -4.66 12.71
CA ASP A 233 21.26 -6.05 12.55
C ASP A 233 22.44 -6.98 12.20
N ARG A 234 22.73 -7.94 13.07
CA ARG A 234 23.92 -8.80 12.94
C ARG A 234 23.67 -10.14 12.24
N SER A 235 22.44 -10.56 11.93
CA SER A 235 22.29 -11.98 11.51
C SER A 235 21.06 -12.39 10.71
N THR A 236 20.03 -11.58 10.51
CA THR A 236 18.79 -12.09 9.88
C THR A 236 18.58 -11.63 8.44
N THR A 237 18.99 -10.41 8.12
CA THR A 237 18.71 -9.80 6.81
C THR A 237 19.93 -9.90 5.89
N PRO A 238 19.81 -10.43 4.65
CA PRO A 238 20.90 -10.46 3.70
C PRO A 238 21.38 -9.04 3.34
N GLU A 239 22.69 -8.87 3.18
CA GLU A 239 23.30 -7.59 2.82
C GLU A 239 22.67 -6.86 1.61
N PRO A 240 22.31 -7.52 0.48
CA PRO A 240 21.64 -6.82 -0.60
C PRO A 240 20.28 -6.24 -0.21
N VAL A 241 19.55 -6.89 0.70
CA VAL A 241 18.26 -6.40 1.21
C VAL A 241 18.47 -5.19 2.11
N LYS A 242 19.49 -5.22 2.98
CA LYS A 242 19.89 -4.06 3.79
C LYS A 242 20.27 -2.85 2.94
N ALA A 243 21.07 -3.06 1.90
CA ALA A 243 21.45 -2.01 0.97
C ALA A 243 20.21 -1.38 0.29
N ILE A 244 19.23 -2.19 -0.13
CA ILE A 244 17.97 -1.69 -0.70
C ILE A 244 17.18 -0.85 0.31
N LEU A 245 17.09 -1.29 1.57
CA LEU A 245 16.40 -0.55 2.63
C LEU A 245 17.04 0.82 2.87
N LEU A 246 18.36 0.85 3.04
CA LEU A 246 19.11 2.08 3.25
C LEU A 246 18.98 3.02 2.04
N GLN A 247 19.15 2.50 0.82
CA GLN A 247 18.99 3.29 -0.40
C GLN A 247 17.59 3.91 -0.52
N ARG A 248 16.53 3.13 -0.27
CA ARG A 248 15.14 3.64 -0.35
C ARG A 248 14.83 4.63 0.76
N ALA A 249 15.37 4.42 1.96
CA ALA A 249 15.23 5.35 3.07
C ALA A 249 15.93 6.69 2.77
N THR A 250 17.17 6.65 2.27
CA THR A 250 17.90 7.84 1.83
C THR A 250 17.14 8.60 0.75
N LYS A 251 16.55 7.90 -0.23
CA LYS A 251 15.68 8.53 -1.23
C LYS A 251 14.46 9.21 -0.61
N CYS A 252 13.82 8.61 0.40
CA CYS A 252 12.72 9.25 1.12
C CYS A 252 13.19 10.50 1.88
N LEU A 253 14.37 10.46 2.52
CA LEU A 253 14.95 11.60 3.22
C LEU A 253 15.27 12.76 2.26
N LEU A 254 15.81 12.47 1.08
CA LEU A 254 16.05 13.48 0.03
C LEU A 254 14.74 14.14 -0.43
N LEU A 255 13.71 13.33 -0.72
CA LEU A 255 12.39 13.87 -1.08
C LEU A 255 11.79 14.73 0.03
N LEU A 256 11.90 14.31 1.30
CA LEU A 256 11.46 15.11 2.44
C LEU A 256 12.26 16.41 2.55
N ASN A 257 13.57 16.37 2.30
CA ASN A 257 14.42 17.56 2.29
C ASN A 257 13.94 18.58 1.25
N HIS A 258 13.62 18.09 0.04
CA HIS A 258 13.08 18.93 -1.04
C HIS A 258 11.72 19.53 -0.68
N CYS A 259 10.81 18.73 -0.12
CA CYS A 259 9.48 19.17 0.30
C CYS A 259 9.51 20.18 1.46
N SER A 260 10.57 20.13 2.28
CA SER A 260 10.76 20.98 3.44
C SER A 260 11.77 22.10 3.20
N GLN A 261 12.22 22.35 1.97
CA GLN A 261 13.18 23.43 1.67
C GLN A 261 14.49 23.34 2.48
N GLY A 262 15.05 22.14 2.60
CA GLY A 262 16.35 21.95 3.25
C GLY A 262 16.30 21.73 4.77
N GLN A 263 15.12 21.68 5.40
CA GLN A 263 15.02 21.50 6.86
C GLN A 263 15.61 20.17 7.33
N VAL A 264 15.42 19.08 6.58
CA VAL A 264 15.98 17.76 6.92
C VAL A 264 17.51 17.83 7.03
N LYS A 265 18.16 18.49 6.06
CA LYS A 265 19.62 18.66 6.04
C LYS A 265 20.14 19.32 7.32
N VAL A 266 19.46 20.36 7.79
CA VAL A 266 19.82 21.06 9.04
C VAL A 266 19.60 20.16 10.26
N LEU A 267 18.44 19.50 10.35
CA LEU A 267 18.12 18.61 11.48
C LEU A 267 19.08 17.42 11.58
N LEU A 268 19.59 16.92 10.46
CA LEU A 268 20.50 15.78 10.41
C LEU A 268 21.97 16.16 10.58
N GLN A 269 22.33 17.45 10.61
CA GLN A 269 23.73 17.87 10.69
C GLN A 269 24.42 17.35 11.96
N GLY A 270 23.75 17.47 13.12
CA GLY A 270 24.28 16.96 14.39
C GLY A 270 24.36 15.43 14.42
N VAL A 271 23.43 14.73 13.78
CA VAL A 271 23.46 13.25 13.67
C VAL A 271 24.63 12.83 12.78
N TYR A 272 24.83 13.50 11.64
CA TYR A 272 25.91 13.21 10.70
C TYR A 272 27.30 13.39 11.33
N GLN A 273 27.51 14.45 12.11
CA GLN A 273 28.79 14.73 12.77
C GLN A 273 29.15 13.69 13.84
N ASN A 274 28.14 13.16 14.53
CA ASN A 274 28.32 12.21 15.64
C ASN A 274 28.13 10.74 15.21
N CYS A 275 27.86 10.47 13.92
CA CYS A 275 27.62 9.12 13.44
C CYS A 275 28.93 8.34 13.31
N GLU A 276 29.08 7.30 14.11
CA GLU A 276 30.25 6.40 14.08
C GLU A 276 30.13 5.31 13.00
N ASN A 277 28.91 4.98 12.57
CA ASN A 277 28.71 3.94 11.58
C ASN A 277 28.90 4.45 10.15
N GLU A 278 29.83 3.85 9.40
CA GLU A 278 30.19 4.25 8.04
C GLU A 278 29.01 4.16 7.05
N HIS A 279 28.24 3.07 7.04
CA HIS A 279 27.12 2.91 6.10
C HIS A 279 26.00 3.92 6.33
N LEU A 280 25.69 4.21 7.60
CA LEU A 280 24.72 5.25 7.92
C LEU A 280 25.27 6.64 7.57
N LYS A 281 26.55 6.88 7.82
CA LYS A 281 27.22 8.14 7.49
C LYS A 281 27.26 8.40 6.00
N GLU A 282 27.53 7.39 5.16
CA GLU A 282 27.44 7.47 3.69
C GLU A 282 26.03 7.84 3.22
N CYS A 283 24.99 7.25 3.83
CA CYS A 283 23.61 7.58 3.51
C CYS A 283 23.27 9.03 3.89
N LEU A 284 23.71 9.48 5.06
CA LEU A 284 23.51 10.85 5.54
C LEU A 284 24.32 11.88 4.75
N GLN A 285 25.50 11.51 4.26
CA GLN A 285 26.35 12.35 3.42
C GLN A 285 25.63 12.78 2.14
N GLN A 286 24.89 11.87 1.49
CA GLN A 286 24.11 12.18 0.29
C GLN A 286 23.08 13.31 0.53
N ILE A 287 22.56 13.41 1.77
CA ILE A 287 21.60 14.47 2.15
C ILE A 287 22.33 15.79 2.41
N GLN A 288 23.55 15.73 2.95
CA GLN A 288 24.38 16.91 3.16
C GLN A 288 24.89 17.50 1.84
N GLU A 289 25.19 16.66 0.86
CA GLU A 289 25.62 17.05 -0.49
C GLU A 289 24.47 17.47 -1.42
N ASP A 290 23.21 17.28 -0.99
CA ASP A 290 22.02 17.65 -1.75
C ASP A 290 22.04 19.16 -2.09
N PRO A 291 21.84 19.55 -3.36
CA PRO A 291 21.97 20.94 -3.82
C PRO A 291 20.88 21.89 -3.31
N VAL A 292 19.87 21.40 -2.59
CA VAL A 292 18.81 22.23 -2.03
C VAL A 292 19.41 23.21 -0.99
N PRO A 293 19.18 24.53 -1.14
CA PRO A 293 19.69 25.52 -0.20
C PRO A 293 19.05 25.30 1.17
N SER A 294 19.89 25.28 2.22
CA SER A 294 19.42 25.10 3.59
C SER A 294 18.81 26.39 4.15
N LEU A 295 17.59 26.30 4.68
CA LEU A 295 17.01 27.35 5.51
C LEU A 295 17.87 27.60 6.77
N SER A 296 17.99 28.86 7.20
CA SER A 296 18.75 29.19 8.41
C SER A 296 18.04 28.67 9.68
N ILE A 297 18.80 28.28 10.71
CA ILE A 297 18.27 27.75 11.99
C ILE A 297 17.27 28.73 12.65
N GLU A 298 17.48 30.05 12.48
CA GLU A 298 16.59 31.11 12.99
C GLU A 298 15.24 31.22 12.24
N GLN A 299 15.14 30.69 11.02
CA GLN A 299 13.90 30.61 10.24
C GLN A 299 13.12 29.34 10.61
N LEU A 300 13.84 28.24 10.83
CA LEU A 300 13.31 26.96 11.32
C LEU A 300 12.57 27.07 12.66
N GLN A 301 13.11 27.82 13.61
CA GLN A 301 12.52 28.03 14.94
C GLN A 301 11.20 28.84 14.91
N ARG A 302 10.91 29.54 13.80
CA ARG A 302 9.64 30.28 13.63
C ARG A 302 8.52 29.43 13.02
N ASP A 303 8.85 28.40 12.24
CA ASP A 303 7.89 27.56 11.53
C ASP A 303 7.50 26.29 12.30
N VAL A 304 8.35 25.84 13.23
CA VAL A 304 8.07 24.69 14.10
C VAL A 304 7.41 25.20 15.39
N GLY A 305 6.11 24.90 15.57
CA GLY A 305 5.37 25.25 16.78
C GLY A 305 6.05 24.72 18.05
N GLN A 306 5.92 25.48 19.15
CA GLN A 306 6.63 25.30 20.43
C GLN A 306 6.60 23.90 21.08
N GLU A 307 5.75 22.97 20.61
CA GLU A 307 5.68 21.59 21.15
C GLU A 307 6.72 20.62 20.53
N ASP A 308 7.25 20.90 19.33
CA ASP A 308 8.29 20.08 18.69
C ASP A 308 9.73 20.52 19.09
N VAL A 309 9.85 21.58 19.89
CA VAL A 309 11.13 22.13 20.39
C VAL A 309 11.87 21.16 21.33
N CYS A 310 11.18 20.17 21.90
CA CYS A 310 11.83 19.15 22.72
C CYS A 310 12.81 18.25 21.94
N PHE A 311 12.76 18.24 20.61
CA PHE A 311 13.75 17.53 19.78
C PHE A 311 15.08 18.29 19.62
N LEU A 312 15.10 19.61 19.88
CA LEU A 312 16.27 20.46 19.69
C LEU A 312 17.27 20.42 20.86
N ASN A 313 16.91 19.81 21.99
CA ASN A 313 17.81 19.63 23.15
C ASN A 313 18.48 18.25 23.15
N LEU A 314 19.18 17.92 22.05
CA LEU A 314 20.21 16.87 22.06
C LEU A 314 21.61 17.45 22.36
N GLU A 315 21.68 18.64 22.94
CA GLU A 315 22.89 19.10 23.62
C GLU A 315 22.97 18.42 25.01
N GLY A 316 23.83 17.40 25.09
CA GLY A 316 24.52 17.12 26.35
C GLY A 316 24.01 16.00 27.25
N LYS A 317 23.36 14.94 26.74
CA LYS A 317 23.29 13.66 27.48
C LYS A 317 23.47 12.44 26.56
N THR A 318 24.74 12.13 26.31
CA THR A 318 25.20 10.80 25.94
C THR A 318 25.01 9.83 27.11
N SER A 319 23.95 9.04 27.06
CA SER A 319 23.96 7.63 27.53
C SER A 319 22.69 6.95 27.03
N ALA A 320 22.86 5.93 26.18
CA ALA A 320 21.81 5.17 25.49
C ALA A 320 21.21 5.84 24.23
N PHE A 321 22.05 5.96 23.20
CA PHE A 321 21.70 5.61 21.83
C PHE A 321 22.70 4.55 21.36
#